data_AF-A0A8T4XG79-F1
#
_entry.id   AF-A0A8T4XG79-F1
#
_cell.length_a   1.000
_cell.length_b   1.000
_cell.length_c   1.000
_cell.angle_alpha   90.00
_cell.angle_beta   90.00
_cell.angle_gamma   90.00
#
_symmetry.space_group_name_H-M   'P 1'
#
loop_
_entity.id
_entity.type
_entity.pdbx_description
1 polymer ?
#
loop_
_entity_poly.entity_id
_entity_poly.type
_entity_poly.pdbx_seq_one_letter_code
_entity_poly.pdbx_strand_id
1 'polypeptide(L)'
;MSKKRAEKTSERIKCVKCGFENPAEMKFCGNCGAKLTVAEAQKCTSSLESLIMLHLTGSLYLLISLAFNSLIRANTSFILMFVLPYLASTVLGLYAAYMLYKGVSGKYSKIISLAAIISGLVPALILFIIGLGIRGVIGPAWIIFLVNAWLLWKKRTEI
;
A
#
# COMPACT_ATOMS: atom_id res chain seq x y z
N MET A 1 -3.57 -37.85 -2.02
CA MET A 1 -2.60 -36.96 -2.70
C MET A 1 -2.95 -36.88 -4.18
N SER A 2 -3.49 -35.75 -4.65
CA SER A 2 -3.65 -35.49 -6.09
C SER A 2 -3.54 -33.99 -6.38
N LYS A 3 -2.45 -33.65 -7.08
CA LYS A 3 -2.11 -32.36 -7.72
C LYS A 3 -3.33 -31.69 -8.37
N LYS A 4 -3.59 -30.42 -8.03
CA LYS A 4 -4.25 -29.47 -8.95
C LYS A 4 -3.23 -28.41 -9.36
N ARG A 5 -2.63 -28.60 -10.54
CA ARG A 5 -1.95 -27.54 -11.31
C ARG A 5 -3.05 -26.83 -12.10
N ALA A 6 -3.48 -25.66 -11.63
CA ALA A 6 -4.40 -24.80 -12.37
C ALA A 6 -3.57 -23.85 -13.25
N GLU A 7 -3.58 -24.15 -14.55
CA GLU A 7 -3.74 -23.23 -15.67
C GLU A 7 -3.17 -21.81 -15.53
N LYS A 8 -1.94 -21.64 -16.03
CA LYS A 8 -1.30 -20.34 -16.28
C LYS A 8 -1.63 -19.94 -17.72
N THR A 9 -2.61 -19.06 -17.90
CA THR A 9 -2.99 -18.51 -19.21
C THR A 9 -1.78 -17.87 -19.87
N SER A 10 -1.44 -18.33 -21.08
CA SER A 10 -0.36 -17.80 -21.92
C SER A 10 -0.69 -16.39 -22.40
N GLU A 11 -0.47 -15.38 -21.55
CA GLU A 11 -0.42 -13.99 -22.02
C GLU A 11 0.82 -13.79 -22.89
N ARG A 12 0.64 -13.17 -24.06
CA ARG A 12 1.69 -12.78 -25.00
C ARG A 12 1.86 -11.27 -24.93
N ILE A 13 3.08 -10.77 -24.78
CA ILE A 13 3.42 -9.34 -24.74
C ILE A 13 4.13 -8.93 -26.03
N LYS A 14 3.67 -7.84 -26.65
CA LYS A 14 4.26 -7.30 -27.87
C LYS A 14 5.40 -6.35 -27.53
N CYS A 15 6.57 -6.56 -28.14
CA CYS A 15 7.72 -5.68 -27.93
C CYS A 15 7.47 -4.29 -28.53
N VAL A 16 7.54 -3.25 -27.71
CA VAL A 16 7.38 -1.84 -28.16
C VAL A 16 8.48 -1.38 -29.13
N LYS A 17 9.64 -2.04 -29.15
CA LYS A 17 10.78 -1.66 -30.00
C LYS A 17 10.75 -2.31 -31.39
N CYS A 18 10.20 -3.51 -31.52
CA CYS A 18 10.26 -4.27 -32.78
C CYS A 18 8.96 -4.97 -33.17
N GLY A 19 7.90 -4.85 -32.37
CA GLY A 19 6.60 -5.46 -32.64
C GLY A 19 6.54 -6.98 -32.44
N PHE A 20 7.64 -7.64 -32.04
CA PHE A 20 7.67 -9.08 -31.86
C PHE A 20 6.83 -9.54 -30.66
N GLU A 21 6.03 -10.59 -30.85
CA GLU A 21 5.25 -11.20 -29.78
C GLU A 21 6.11 -12.14 -28.95
N ASN A 22 6.24 -11.82 -27.67
CA ASN A 22 6.98 -12.60 -26.69
C ASN A 22 6.01 -13.22 -25.68
N PRO A 23 6.37 -14.32 -25.02
CA PRO A 23 5.66 -14.77 -23.81
C PRO A 23 5.72 -13.69 -22.73
N ALA A 24 4.64 -13.47 -21.99
CA ALA A 24 4.58 -12.48 -20.90
C ALA A 24 5.62 -12.73 -19.79
N GLU A 25 6.20 -13.93 -19.72
CA GLU A 25 7.22 -14.29 -18.72
C GLU A 25 8.64 -13.83 -19.09
N MET A 26 8.86 -13.40 -20.34
CA MET A 26 10.19 -12.99 -20.80
C MET A 26 10.54 -11.57 -20.34
N LYS A 27 11.73 -11.41 -19.76
CA LYS A 27 12.27 -10.10 -19.31
C LYS A 27 12.84 -9.27 -20.47
N PHE A 28 13.19 -9.93 -21.57
CA PHE A 28 13.78 -9.32 -22.76
C PHE A 28 13.14 -9.91 -24.01
N CYS A 29 13.06 -9.10 -25.06
CA CYS A 29 12.53 -9.51 -26.35
C CYS A 29 13.47 -10.53 -26.99
N GLY A 30 12.94 -11.69 -27.37
CA GLY A 30 13.69 -12.75 -28.04
C GLY A 30 14.18 -12.38 -29.45
N ASN A 31 13.67 -11.29 -30.03
CA ASN A 31 14.06 -10.82 -31.36
C ASN A 31 15.10 -9.67 -31.32
N CYS A 32 14.90 -8.66 -30.48
CA CYS A 32 15.72 -7.44 -30.50
C CYS A 32 16.48 -7.13 -29.20
N GLY A 33 16.36 -8.00 -28.18
CA GLY A 33 17.01 -7.82 -26.87
C GLY A 33 16.46 -6.68 -26.02
N ALA A 34 15.45 -5.94 -26.48
CA ALA A 34 14.84 -4.86 -25.71
C ALA A 34 14.17 -5.41 -24.45
N LYS A 35 14.32 -4.71 -23.31
CA LYS A 35 13.65 -5.08 -22.06
C LYS A 35 12.13 -5.00 -22.25
N LEU A 36 11.44 -6.11 -22.00
CA LEU A 36 9.98 -6.16 -22.03
C LEU A 36 9.50 -5.65 -20.67
N THR A 37 8.81 -4.52 -20.65
CA THR A 37 8.22 -3.99 -19.43
C THR A 37 6.97 -4.81 -19.11
N VAL A 38 7.15 -6.00 -18.55
CA VAL A 38 6.06 -6.75 -17.88
C VAL A 38 5.68 -6.08 -16.54
N ALA A 39 6.04 -4.82 -16.35
CA ALA A 39 6.09 -4.14 -15.06
C ALA A 39 4.86 -3.26 -14.79
N GLU A 40 3.94 -3.10 -15.74
CA GLU A 40 2.89 -2.08 -15.62
C GLU A 40 1.53 -2.66 -15.17
N ALA A 41 1.11 -3.82 -15.71
CA ALA A 41 -0.15 -4.47 -15.30
C ALA A 41 0.00 -5.34 -14.04
N GLN A 42 1.10 -6.11 -13.93
CA GLN A 42 1.39 -7.00 -12.80
C GLN A 42 1.65 -6.23 -11.49
N LYS A 43 2.15 -4.98 -11.59
CA LYS A 43 2.52 -4.14 -10.45
C LYS A 43 1.31 -3.52 -9.74
N CYS A 44 0.16 -3.40 -10.42
CA CYS A 44 -1.04 -2.81 -9.81
C CYS A 44 -1.86 -3.83 -9.02
N THR A 45 -1.92 -5.09 -9.48
CA THR A 45 -2.52 -6.22 -8.74
C THR A 45 -1.67 -6.60 -7.53
N SER A 46 -0.34 -6.69 -7.67
CA SER A 46 0.57 -6.94 -6.55
C SER A 46 0.64 -5.77 -5.54
N SER A 47 0.48 -4.53 -6.00
CA SER A 47 0.40 -3.34 -5.14
C SER A 47 -0.89 -3.32 -4.33
N LEU A 48 -2.01 -3.86 -4.87
CA LEU A 48 -3.26 -3.97 -4.14
C LEU A 48 -3.18 -5.05 -3.06
N GLU A 49 -2.59 -6.21 -3.37
CA GLU A 49 -2.34 -7.27 -2.38
C GLU A 49 -1.39 -6.80 -1.27
N SER A 50 -0.33 -6.05 -1.63
CA SER A 50 0.59 -5.46 -0.66
C SER A 50 -0.12 -4.45 0.25
N LEU A 51 -1.05 -3.65 -0.32
CA LEU A 51 -1.86 -2.70 0.44
C LEU A 51 -2.86 -3.42 1.36
N ILE A 52 -3.51 -4.49 0.88
CA ILE A 52 -4.42 -5.30 1.67
C ILE A 52 -3.68 -5.98 2.83
N MET A 53 -2.51 -6.58 2.57
CA MET A 53 -1.67 -7.19 3.61
C MET A 53 -1.23 -6.18 4.67
N LEU A 54 -0.86 -4.97 4.24
CA LEU A 54 -0.50 -3.88 5.14
C LEU A 54 -1.67 -3.46 6.04
N HIS A 55 -2.89 -3.38 5.48
CA HIS A 55 -4.09 -3.03 6.24
C HIS A 55 -4.54 -4.17 7.15
N LEU A 56 -4.47 -5.42 6.72
CA LEU A 56 -4.76 -6.58 7.57
C LEU A 56 -3.79 -6.66 8.74
N THR A 57 -2.50 -6.44 8.48
CA THR A 57 -1.46 -6.40 9.52
C THR A 57 -1.67 -5.23 10.46
N GLY A 58 -2.01 -4.04 9.94
CA GLY A 58 -2.31 -2.85 10.73
C GLY A 58 -3.56 -3.00 11.60
N SER A 59 -4.66 -3.53 11.05
CA SER A 59 -5.89 -3.82 11.79
C SER A 59 -5.68 -4.88 12.86
N LEU A 60 -4.94 -5.95 12.55
CA LEU A 60 -4.59 -6.98 13.52
C LEU A 60 -3.72 -6.42 14.65
N TYR A 61 -2.72 -5.60 14.33
CA TYR A 61 -1.88 -4.92 15.32
C TYR A 61 -2.70 -3.97 16.21
N LEU A 62 -3.65 -3.22 15.63
CA LEU A 62 -4.54 -2.34 16.38
C LEU A 62 -5.44 -3.15 17.33
N LEU A 63 -6.01 -4.27 16.87
CA LEU A 63 -6.84 -5.17 17.66
C LEU A 63 -6.07 -5.82 18.80
N ILE A 64 -4.84 -6.29 18.54
CA ILE A 64 -3.95 -6.82 19.57
C ILE A 64 -3.61 -5.72 20.58
N SER A 65 -3.29 -4.51 20.12
CA SER A 65 -3.02 -3.37 21.00
C SER A 65 -4.24 -3.00 21.86
N LEU A 66 -5.46 -3.04 21.30
CA LEU A 66 -6.72 -2.81 22.02
C LEU A 66 -7.03 -3.91 23.05
N ALA A 67 -6.70 -5.17 22.74
CA ALA A 67 -6.96 -6.30 23.62
C ALA A 67 -6.01 -6.33 24.83
N PHE A 68 -4.71 -6.09 24.59
CA PHE A 68 -3.66 -6.26 25.59
C PHE A 68 -3.27 -4.96 26.32
N ASN A 69 -3.61 -3.78 25.81
CA ASN A 69 -3.26 -2.53 26.46
C ASN A 69 -4.40 -2.02 27.35
N SER A 70 -4.35 -2.35 28.64
CA SER A 70 -5.34 -1.91 29.63
C SER A 70 -5.39 -0.36 29.79
N LEU A 71 -4.36 0.36 29.31
CA LEU A 71 -4.28 1.82 29.28
C LEU A 71 -5.25 2.45 28.24
N ILE A 72 -5.44 1.80 27.09
CA ILE A 72 -6.33 2.29 26.01
C ILE A 72 -7.79 2.04 26.37
N ARG A 73 -8.06 0.94 27.09
CA ARG A 73 -9.42 0.53 27.51
C ARG A 73 -9.95 1.36 28.69
N ALA A 74 -9.08 1.99 29.48
CA ALA A 74 -9.47 2.82 30.62
C ALA A 74 -9.97 4.21 30.22
N ASN A 75 -9.59 4.73 29.06
CA ASN A 75 -9.93 6.08 28.61
C ASN A 75 -10.59 6.05 27.23
N THR A 76 -11.93 6.06 27.20
CA THR A 76 -12.74 6.10 25.95
C THR A 76 -12.36 7.28 25.05
N SER A 77 -11.90 8.40 25.63
CA SER A 77 -11.40 9.57 24.90
C SER A 77 -10.14 9.27 24.06
N PHE A 78 -9.33 8.31 24.50
CA PHE A 78 -8.12 7.87 23.78
C PHE A 78 -8.49 7.08 22.52
N ILE A 79 -9.53 6.26 22.58
CA ILE A 79 -10.05 5.53 21.42
C ILE A 79 -10.55 6.52 20.36
N LEU A 80 -11.34 7.52 20.74
CA LEU A 80 -11.90 8.48 19.78
C LEU A 80 -10.80 9.32 19.10
N MET A 81 -9.79 9.74 19.87
CA MET A 81 -8.73 10.62 19.38
C MET A 81 -7.76 9.92 18.41
N PHE A 82 -7.51 8.62 18.59
CA PHE A 82 -6.53 7.88 17.78
C PHE A 82 -7.16 6.95 16.74
N VAL A 83 -8.32 6.33 17.00
CA VAL A 83 -8.92 5.38 16.06
C VAL A 83 -9.59 6.07 14.87
N LEU A 84 -10.31 7.18 15.09
CA LEU A 84 -10.98 7.91 13.99
C LEU A 84 -10.00 8.39 12.90
N PRO A 85 -8.86 9.04 13.24
CA PRO A 85 -7.90 9.47 12.22
C PRO A 85 -7.30 8.31 11.43
N TYR A 86 -7.05 7.16 12.07
CA TYR A 86 -6.56 5.96 11.39
C TYR A 86 -7.58 5.37 10.42
N LEU A 87 -8.85 5.34 10.81
CA LEU A 87 -9.94 4.91 9.93
C LEU A 87 -10.09 5.88 8.75
N ALA A 88 -10.06 7.19 8.99
CA ALA A 88 -10.11 8.21 7.94
C ALA A 88 -8.93 8.09 6.97
N SER A 89 -7.71 7.90 7.48
CA SER A 89 -6.50 7.68 6.69
C SER A 89 -6.61 6.45 5.80
N THR A 90 -7.17 5.35 6.34
CA THR A 90 -7.42 4.10 5.61
C THR A 90 -8.39 4.32 4.45
N VAL A 91 -9.54 4.95 4.72
CA VAL A 91 -10.57 5.22 3.69
C VAL A 91 -10.02 6.13 2.60
N LEU A 92 -9.33 7.21 2.97
CA LEU A 92 -8.74 8.15 2.01
C LEU A 92 -7.60 7.49 1.20
N GLY A 93 -6.79 6.62 1.82
CA GLY A 93 -5.72 5.88 1.16
C GLY A 93 -6.25 4.88 0.13
N LEU A 94 -7.28 4.11 0.49
CA LEU A 94 -7.98 3.20 -0.43
C LEU A 94 -8.63 3.96 -1.59
N TYR A 95 -9.28 5.08 -1.30
CA TYR A 95 -9.89 5.92 -2.34
C TYR A 95 -8.84 6.54 -3.28
N ALA A 96 -7.72 7.03 -2.74
CA ALA A 96 -6.60 7.53 -3.54
C ALA A 96 -6.01 6.42 -4.43
N ALA A 97 -5.84 5.22 -3.90
CA ALA A 97 -5.36 4.06 -4.65
C ALA A 97 -6.33 3.66 -5.78
N TYR A 98 -7.63 3.66 -5.51
CA TYR A 98 -8.68 3.39 -6.51
C TYR A 98 -8.69 4.44 -7.63
N MET A 99 -8.54 5.72 -7.29
CA MET A 99 -8.48 6.81 -8.28
C MET A 99 -7.26 6.68 -9.19
N LEU A 100 -6.11 6.24 -8.64
CA LEU A 100 -4.92 5.95 -9.44
C LEU A 100 -5.09 4.70 -10.31
N TYR A 101 -5.81 3.67 -9.84
CA TYR A 101 -6.14 2.49 -10.63
C TYR A 101 -6.99 2.84 -11.86
N LYS A 102 -7.95 3.76 -11.71
CA LYS A 102 -8.78 4.24 -12.82
C LYS A 102 -8.03 5.22 -13.76
N GLY A 103 -6.75 5.48 -13.54
CA GLY A 103 -5.94 6.39 -14.36
C GLY A 103 -6.29 7.87 -14.21
N VAL A 104 -7.03 8.26 -13.16
CA VAL A 104 -7.47 9.65 -12.96
C VAL A 104 -6.40 10.43 -12.19
N SER A 105 -5.51 11.11 -12.91
CA SER A 105 -4.45 11.94 -12.32
C SER A 105 -4.81 13.44 -12.37
N GLY A 106 -5.45 13.96 -11.32
CA GLY A 106 -5.83 15.38 -11.19
C GLY A 106 -5.31 16.06 -9.93
N LYS A 107 -5.58 17.36 -9.77
CA LYS A 107 -5.20 18.13 -8.55
C LYS A 107 -5.80 17.51 -7.27
N TYR A 108 -7.03 17.01 -7.36
CA TYR A 108 -7.74 16.37 -6.25
C TYR A 108 -7.09 15.07 -5.75
N SER A 109 -6.55 14.22 -6.64
CA SER A 109 -5.91 12.97 -6.20
C SER A 109 -4.62 13.24 -5.41
N LYS A 110 -3.93 14.34 -5.71
CA LYS A 110 -2.77 14.80 -4.92
C LYS A 110 -3.20 15.21 -3.51
N ILE A 111 -4.25 16.00 -3.40
CA ILE A 111 -4.78 16.50 -2.12
C ILE A 111 -5.27 15.32 -1.26
N ILE A 112 -6.01 14.38 -1.84
CA ILE A 112 -6.55 13.24 -1.09
C ILE A 112 -5.43 12.32 -0.60
N SER A 113 -4.42 12.06 -1.43
CA SER A 113 -3.25 11.26 -1.02
C SER A 113 -2.49 11.93 0.12
N LEU A 114 -2.31 13.26 0.04
CA LEU A 114 -1.65 14.04 1.08
C LEU A 114 -2.45 14.02 2.40
N ALA A 115 -3.77 14.19 2.31
CA ALA A 115 -4.68 14.11 3.45
C ALA A 115 -4.65 12.72 4.10
N ALA A 116 -4.59 11.64 3.30
CA ALA A 116 -4.46 10.27 3.81
C ALA A 116 -3.14 10.07 4.58
N ILE A 117 -2.03 10.58 4.05
CA ILE A 117 -0.71 10.46 4.69
C ILE A 117 -0.68 11.26 6.00
N ILE A 118 -1.12 12.52 5.99
CA ILE A 118 -1.10 13.40 7.17
C ILE A 118 -1.99 12.84 8.28
N SER A 119 -3.21 12.42 7.94
CA SER A 119 -4.17 11.88 8.91
C SER A 119 -3.70 10.58 9.58
N GLY A 120 -2.81 9.81 8.95
CA GLY A 120 -2.21 8.61 9.54
C GLY A 120 -0.85 8.85 10.21
N LEU A 121 -0.01 9.72 9.65
CA LEU A 121 1.34 10.01 10.15
C LEU A 121 1.31 10.73 11.51
N VAL A 122 0.42 11.72 11.66
CA VAL A 122 0.35 12.53 12.89
C VAL A 122 -0.01 11.68 14.11
N PRO A 123 -1.08 10.86 14.10
CA PRO A 123 -1.39 9.97 15.22
C PRO A 123 -0.30 8.91 15.44
N ALA A 124 0.32 8.38 14.37
CA ALA A 124 1.39 7.39 14.47
C ALA A 124 2.62 7.94 15.21
N LEU A 125 3.01 9.18 14.92
CA LEU A 125 4.12 9.85 15.62
C LEU A 125 3.77 10.12 17.08
N ILE A 126 2.56 10.59 17.37
CA ILE A 126 2.12 10.86 18.75
C ILE A 126 2.14 9.56 19.58
N LEU A 127 1.59 8.47 19.06
CA LEU A 127 1.60 7.16 19.75
C LEU A 127 3.01 6.62 19.94
N PHE A 128 3.90 6.81 18.97
CA PHE A 128 5.31 6.42 19.09
C PHE A 128 6.01 7.19 20.21
N ILE A 129 5.83 8.52 20.27
CA ILE A 129 6.42 9.37 21.32
C ILE A 129 5.89 8.98 22.70
N ILE A 130 4.58 8.78 22.84
CA ILE A 130 3.98 8.30 24.10
C ILE A 130 4.55 6.93 24.46
N GLY A 131 4.67 6.02 23.48
CA GLY A 131 5.22 4.69 23.66
C GLY A 131 6.67 4.68 24.15
N LEU A 132 7.52 5.61 23.68
CA LEU A 132 8.88 5.79 24.20
C LEU A 132 8.90 6.11 25.69
N GLY A 133 7.92 6.89 26.17
CA GLY A 133 7.75 7.17 27.60
C GLY A 133 7.37 5.95 28.45
N ILE A 134 6.78 4.91 27.84
CA ILE A 134 6.30 3.69 28.51
C ILE A 134 7.17 2.49 28.12
N ARG A 135 8.50 2.64 28.21
CA ARG A 135 9.50 1.60 27.89
C ARG A 135 9.52 1.14 26.42
N GLY A 136 9.03 1.94 25.49
CA GLY A 136 9.15 1.65 24.05
C GLY A 136 8.25 0.53 23.53
N VAL A 137 7.11 0.27 24.19
CA VAL A 137 6.18 -0.81 23.80
C VAL A 137 5.56 -0.62 22.41
N ILE A 138 5.51 0.63 21.90
CA ILE A 138 4.91 0.97 20.60
C ILE A 138 6.02 1.19 19.56
N GLY A 139 6.03 0.37 18.51
CA GLY A 139 7.02 0.44 17.43
C GLY A 139 6.79 1.61 16.44
N PRO A 140 7.76 1.89 15.55
CA PRO A 140 7.75 3.05 14.64
C PRO A 140 6.82 2.88 13.43
N ALA A 141 5.50 2.77 13.67
CA ALA A 141 4.49 2.59 12.62
C ALA A 141 4.44 3.73 11.60
N TRP A 142 4.95 4.92 11.96
CA TRP A 142 5.06 6.08 11.07
C TRP A 142 5.88 5.81 9.80
N ILE A 143 6.80 4.83 9.83
CA ILE A 143 7.61 4.42 8.67
C ILE A 143 6.73 3.98 7.50
N ILE A 144 5.60 3.32 7.77
CA ILE A 144 4.67 2.84 6.75
C ILE A 144 4.13 4.01 5.91
N PHE A 145 3.82 5.13 6.55
CA PHE A 145 3.31 6.32 5.86
C PHE A 145 4.38 6.99 4.99
N LEU A 146 5.65 6.93 5.40
CA LEU A 146 6.77 7.39 4.58
C LEU A 146 7.00 6.52 3.36
N VAL A 147 6.95 5.19 3.54
CA VAL A 147 7.06 4.23 2.43
C VAL A 147 5.90 4.42 1.45
N ASN A 148 4.67 4.60 1.94
CA ASN A 148 3.51 4.89 1.11
C ASN A 148 3.64 6.23 0.36
N ALA A 149 4.12 7.28 1.02
CA ALA A 149 4.37 8.57 0.38
C ALA A 149 5.41 8.44 -0.75
N TRP A 150 6.49 7.70 -0.51
CA TRP A 150 7.53 7.43 -1.50
C TRP A 150 7.02 6.64 -2.70
N LEU A 151 6.27 5.55 -2.45
CA LEU A 151 5.68 4.72 -3.51
C LEU A 151 4.70 5.51 -4.38
N LEU A 152 3.86 6.33 -3.76
CA LEU A 152 2.92 7.20 -4.47
C LEU A 152 3.65 8.24 -5.33
N TRP A 153 4.74 8.81 -4.83
CA TRP A 153 5.53 9.78 -5.59
C TRP A 153 6.19 9.12 -6.80
N LYS A 154 6.84 7.96 -6.61
CA LYS A 154 7.47 7.20 -7.70
C LYS A 154 6.48 6.78 -8.79
N LYS A 155 5.28 6.33 -8.41
CA LYS A 155 4.26 5.92 -9.39
C LYS A 155 3.75 7.10 -10.22
N ARG A 156 3.73 8.31 -9.65
CA ARG A 156 3.34 9.53 -10.39
C ARG A 156 4.38 9.98 -11.40
N THR A 157 5.67 9.71 -11.17
CA THR A 157 6.72 10.03 -12.15
C THR A 157 6.78 9.02 -13.31
N GLU A 158 6.09 7.89 -13.19
CA GLU A 158 6.00 6.84 -14.23
C GLU A 158 4.76 7.02 -15.15
N ILE A 159 3.85 7.96 -14.87
CA ILE A 159 2.64 8.30 -15.67
C ILE A 159 2.87 9.62 -16.39
#